data_AF-A0A9E9NWX2-F1
#
_entry.id   AF-A0A9E9NWX2-F1
#
_cell.length_a   1.000
_cell.length_b   1.000
_cell.length_c   1.000
_cell.angle_alpha   90.00
_cell.angle_beta   90.00
_cell.angle_gamma   90.00
#
_symmetry.space_group_name_H-M   'P 1'
#
loop_
_entity.id
_entity.type
_entity.pdbx_description
1 polymer ?
#
loop_
_entity_poly.entity_id
_entity_poly.type
_entity_poly.pdbx_seq_one_letter_code
_entity_poly.pdbx_strand_id
1 'polypeptide(L)'
;MASQSKNNSGSKSGMSASSKSSSSRSTPSKRGFAAMSPEKQREIASMGGKAAHAKGTAHQFTSEEAREAGRKGGTAVSRDRAHMAAIGRKGGSSSRSASSRSMGDSARN
;
A
#
# COMPACT_ATOMS: atom_id res chain seq x y z
N MET A 1 -0.68 -25.66 -66.82
CA MET A 1 -2.04 -25.14 -66.58
C MET A 1 -1.96 -24.27 -65.34
N ALA A 2 -1.73 -22.95 -65.47
CA ALA A 2 -2.75 -21.90 -65.64
C ALA A 2 -3.82 -21.99 -64.54
N SER A 3 -4.13 -20.98 -63.72
CA SER A 3 -3.84 -19.55 -63.76
C SER A 3 -4.29 -18.92 -62.42
N GLN A 4 -3.50 -17.96 -61.93
CA GLN A 4 -3.90 -16.65 -61.38
C GLN A 4 -5.25 -16.51 -60.65
N SER A 5 -5.26 -15.82 -59.49
CA SER A 5 -6.01 -14.55 -59.35
C SER A 5 -5.88 -13.89 -57.97
N LYS A 6 -5.12 -12.78 -57.96
CA LYS A 6 -5.35 -11.46 -57.29
C LYS A 6 -5.40 -11.44 -55.74
N ASN A 7 -4.37 -10.97 -55.03
CA ASN A 7 -3.87 -9.58 -54.85
C ASN A 7 -4.87 -8.59 -54.23
N ASN A 8 -4.56 -8.12 -53.01
CA ASN A 8 -4.77 -6.73 -52.55
C ASN A 8 -3.87 -6.48 -51.32
N SER A 9 -2.58 -6.19 -51.50
CA SER A 9 -1.97 -4.84 -51.49
C SER A 9 -2.33 -3.95 -50.29
N GLY A 10 -1.32 -3.63 -49.50
CA GLY A 10 -1.40 -2.64 -48.42
C GLY A 10 -0.03 -2.30 -47.84
N SER A 11 0.98 -2.10 -48.70
CA SER A 11 2.20 -1.38 -48.35
C SER A 11 1.90 0.11 -48.13
N LYS A 12 2.86 0.82 -47.51
CA LYS A 12 2.91 2.26 -47.18
C LYS A 12 2.26 2.59 -45.84
N SER A 13 2.84 3.41 -44.98
CA SER A 13 4.01 4.30 -45.09
C SER A 13 4.22 4.92 -43.71
N GLY A 14 5.46 5.29 -43.40
CA GLY A 14 5.72 6.19 -42.29
C GLY A 14 4.80 7.40 -42.34
N MET A 15 4.07 7.63 -41.25
CA MET A 15 3.36 8.87 -41.01
C MET A 15 4.31 9.75 -40.22
N SER A 16 5.04 10.56 -40.98
CA SER A 16 5.81 11.67 -40.46
C SER A 16 4.91 12.66 -39.75
N ALA A 17 5.52 13.33 -38.78
CA ALA A 17 5.19 14.66 -38.25
C ALA A 17 3.83 15.26 -38.70
N SER A 18 2.90 15.31 -37.76
CA SER A 18 1.86 16.33 -37.73
C SER A 18 1.91 17.03 -36.39
N SER A 19 2.78 18.03 -36.32
CA SER A 19 2.61 19.17 -35.44
C SER A 19 1.26 19.83 -35.72
N LYS A 20 0.36 19.84 -34.72
CA LYS A 20 -0.66 20.89 -34.55
C LYS A 20 -1.14 20.95 -33.11
N SER A 21 -0.55 21.92 -32.41
CA SER A 21 -1.16 22.73 -31.35
C SER A 21 -2.70 22.72 -31.37
N SER A 22 -3.33 22.43 -30.22
CA SER A 22 -4.31 23.32 -29.56
C SER A 22 -5.25 22.57 -28.60
N SER A 23 -4.85 22.49 -27.34
CA SER A 23 -5.67 22.93 -26.20
C SER A 23 -4.92 22.51 -24.96
N SER A 24 -4.47 23.49 -24.21
CA SER A 24 -3.97 23.32 -22.85
C SER A 24 -5.01 22.52 -22.06
N ARG A 25 -4.88 21.20 -22.01
CA ARG A 25 -5.49 20.39 -20.95
C ARG A 25 -4.70 20.74 -19.72
N SER A 26 -5.07 21.87 -19.11
CA SER A 26 -4.56 22.35 -17.85
C SER A 26 -4.68 21.21 -16.86
N THR A 27 -3.57 20.51 -16.63
CA THR A 27 -3.47 19.57 -15.51
C THR A 27 -3.91 20.36 -14.28
N PRO A 28 -4.99 19.95 -13.59
CA PRO A 28 -5.49 20.72 -12.47
C PRO A 28 -4.31 20.91 -11.51
N SER A 29 -3.92 22.17 -11.31
CA SER A 29 -2.81 22.48 -10.44
C SER A 29 -3.15 21.94 -9.05
N LYS A 30 -2.19 21.28 -8.40
CA LYS A 30 -2.36 20.82 -7.02
C LYS A 30 -2.75 22.06 -6.19
N ARG A 31 -3.95 22.04 -5.62
CA ARG A 31 -4.50 23.11 -4.77
C ARG A 31 -5.01 22.49 -3.47
N GLY A 32 -5.11 23.32 -2.42
CA GLY A 32 -5.59 22.87 -1.12
C GLY A 32 -4.69 21.80 -0.49
N PHE A 33 -5.29 20.75 0.07
CA PHE A 33 -4.59 19.70 0.79
C PHE A 33 -3.49 19.02 -0.04
N ALA A 34 -3.76 18.78 -1.33
CA ALA A 34 -2.84 18.14 -2.26
C ALA A 34 -1.62 19.01 -2.64
N ALA A 35 -1.70 20.33 -2.41
CA ALA A 35 -0.60 21.26 -2.64
C ALA A 35 0.36 21.39 -1.44
N MET A 36 -0.07 20.96 -0.26
CA MET A 36 0.72 21.07 0.97
C MET A 36 1.85 20.04 1.02
N SER A 37 2.86 20.29 1.87
CA SER A 37 3.90 19.30 2.17
C SER A 37 3.29 18.03 2.80
N PRO A 38 3.89 16.84 2.57
CA PRO A 38 3.38 15.58 3.11
C PRO A 38 3.36 15.56 4.64
N GLU A 39 4.28 16.28 5.28
CA GLU A 39 4.31 16.42 6.74
C GLU A 39 3.09 17.17 7.25
N LYS A 40 2.77 18.31 6.64
CA LYS A 40 1.61 19.12 6.99
C LYS A 40 0.29 18.38 6.72
N GLN A 41 0.23 17.60 5.64
CA GLN A 41 -0.92 16.73 5.36
C GLN A 41 -1.11 15.67 6.46
N ARG A 42 -0.03 15.01 6.90
CA ARG A 42 -0.10 14.03 8.00
C ARG A 42 -0.52 14.67 9.31
N GLU A 43 -0.01 15.86 9.61
CA GLU A 43 -0.37 16.60 10.80
C GLU A 43 -1.86 16.95 10.81
N ILE A 44 -2.38 17.53 9.73
CA ILE A 44 -3.79 17.87 9.63
C ILE A 44 -4.67 16.60 9.64
N ALA A 45 -4.26 15.52 8.96
CA ALA A 45 -4.99 14.25 9.00
C ALA A 45 -5.02 13.66 10.42
N SER A 46 -3.90 13.72 11.14
CA SER A 46 -3.78 13.30 12.53
C SER A 46 -4.69 14.13 13.45
N MET A 47 -4.68 15.45 13.29
CA MET A 47 -5.57 16.36 14.03
C MET A 47 -7.05 16.08 13.72
N GLY A 48 -7.40 15.84 12.46
CA GLY A 48 -8.76 15.51 12.03
C GLY A 48 -9.28 14.22 12.65
N GLY A 49 -8.45 13.17 12.67
CA GLY A 49 -8.80 11.89 13.33
C GLY A 49 -9.01 12.06 14.83
N LYS A 50 -8.09 12.74 15.53
CA LYS A 50 -8.22 13.05 16.96
C LYS A 50 -9.47 13.87 17.26
N ALA A 51 -9.75 14.88 16.44
CA ALA A 51 -10.92 15.72 16.60
C ALA A 51 -12.24 14.96 16.40
N ALA A 52 -12.30 14.01 15.45
CA ALA A 52 -13.50 13.19 15.24
C ALA A 52 -13.79 12.27 16.43
N HIS A 53 -12.75 11.66 17.03
CA HIS A 53 -12.90 10.89 18.26
C HIS A 53 -13.28 11.77 19.45
N ALA A 54 -12.66 12.94 19.61
CA ALA A 54 -12.99 13.88 20.68
C ALA A 54 -14.43 14.43 20.58
N LYS A 55 -14.93 14.65 19.35
CA LYS A 55 -16.30 15.11 19.09
C LYS A 55 -17.35 13.99 19.14
N GLY A 56 -16.93 12.73 19.29
CA GLY A 56 -17.84 11.58 19.31
C GLY A 56 -18.51 11.26 17.98
N THR A 57 -18.04 11.85 16.87
CA THR A 57 -18.55 11.53 15.53
C THR A 57 -17.92 10.27 14.97
N ALA A 58 -16.74 9.88 15.48
CA ALA A 58 -16.09 8.63 15.15
C ALA A 58 -16.62 7.46 16.01
N HIS A 59 -16.59 6.27 15.42
CA HIS A 59 -16.86 5.02 16.13
C HIS A 59 -15.83 4.79 17.23
N GLN A 60 -16.29 4.43 18.43
CA GLN A 60 -15.43 4.14 19.57
C GLN A 60 -15.23 2.64 19.68
N PHE A 61 -13.99 2.19 19.51
CA PHE A 61 -13.65 0.80 19.68
C PHE A 61 -13.68 0.45 21.17
N THR A 62 -14.62 -0.40 21.55
CA THR A 62 -14.63 -0.98 22.89
C THR A 62 -13.60 -2.10 22.97
N SER A 63 -13.09 -2.38 24.17
CA SER A 63 -12.13 -3.47 24.39
C SER A 63 -12.71 -4.83 23.98
N GLU A 64 -14.00 -5.05 24.21
CA GLU A 64 -14.70 -6.27 23.78
C GLU A 64 -14.71 -6.40 22.26
N GLU A 65 -15.08 -5.34 21.54
CA GLU A 65 -15.12 -5.37 20.08
C GLU A 65 -13.74 -5.54 19.45
N ALA A 66 -12.71 -4.90 20.01
CA ALA A 66 -11.33 -5.12 19.60
C ALA A 66 -10.93 -6.61 19.76
N ARG A 67 -11.37 -7.25 20.84
CA ARG A 67 -11.15 -8.67 21.10
C ARG A 67 -11.92 -9.55 20.11
N GLU A 68 -13.16 -9.22 19.79
CA GLU A 68 -13.95 -9.97 18.81
C GLU A 68 -13.37 -9.86 17.40
N ALA A 69 -12.97 -8.65 16.99
CA ALA A 69 -12.31 -8.41 15.73
C ALA A 69 -10.97 -9.17 15.66
N GLY A 70 -10.18 -9.14 16.73
CA GLY A 70 -8.94 -9.91 16.86
C GLY A 70 -9.18 -11.43 16.76
N ARG A 71 -10.21 -11.94 17.43
CA ARG A 71 -10.62 -13.35 17.34
C ARG A 71 -11.02 -13.72 15.92
N LYS A 72 -11.84 -12.89 15.25
CA LYS A 72 -12.29 -13.12 13.86
C LYS A 72 -11.13 -13.09 12.86
N GLY A 73 -10.21 -12.14 13.02
CA GLY A 73 -8.99 -12.08 12.21
C GLY A 73 -8.09 -13.28 12.46
N GLY A 74 -7.90 -13.64 13.73
CA GLY A 74 -7.09 -14.80 14.13
C GLY A 74 -7.64 -16.11 13.59
N THR A 75 -8.95 -16.35 13.64
CA THR A 75 -9.58 -17.56 13.07
C THR A 75 -9.49 -17.59 11.54
N ALA A 76 -9.54 -16.44 10.87
CA ALA A 76 -9.36 -16.36 9.42
C ALA A 76 -7.92 -16.71 9.00
N VAL A 77 -6.93 -16.17 9.71
CA VAL A 77 -5.50 -16.32 9.36
C VAL A 77 -4.93 -17.67 9.83
N SER A 78 -5.45 -18.25 10.91
CA SER A 78 -4.94 -19.50 11.50
C SER A 78 -5.29 -20.79 10.74
N ARG A 79 -6.01 -20.70 9.62
CA ARG A 79 -6.36 -21.86 8.78
C ARG A 79 -5.13 -22.57 8.21
N ASP A 80 -4.07 -21.83 7.90
CA ASP A 80 -2.80 -22.41 7.45
C ASP A 80 -1.81 -22.53 8.62
N ARG A 81 -1.80 -23.70 9.26
CA ARG A 81 -0.94 -24.00 10.40
C ARG A 81 0.55 -24.01 10.02
N ALA A 82 0.90 -24.45 8.80
CA ALA A 82 2.29 -24.53 8.37
C ALA A 82 2.88 -23.13 8.17
N HIS A 83 2.11 -22.23 7.55
CA HIS A 83 2.47 -20.83 7.39
C HIS A 83 2.57 -20.11 8.74
N MET A 84 1.61 -20.31 9.65
CA MET A 84 1.67 -19.72 11.00
C MET A 84 2.89 -20.20 11.79
N ALA A 85 3.23 -21.49 11.70
CA ALA A 85 4.43 -22.02 12.32
C ALA A 85 5.71 -21.40 11.75
N ALA A 86 5.77 -21.14 10.44
CA ALA A 86 6.91 -20.47 9.81
C ALA A 86 7.06 -19.01 10.29
N ILE A 87 5.95 -18.26 10.36
CA ILE A 87 5.93 -16.89 10.91
C ILE A 87 6.36 -16.89 12.38
N GLY A 88 5.78 -17.77 13.20
CA GLY A 88 6.11 -17.89 14.62
C GLY A 88 7.59 -18.23 14.85
N ARG A 89 8.15 -19.17 14.08
CA ARG A 89 9.59 -19.48 14.12
C ARG A 89 10.45 -18.27 13.79
N LYS A 90 10.12 -17.52 12.73
CA LYS A 90 10.84 -16.30 12.33
C LYS A 90 10.76 -15.20 13.40
N GLY A 91 9.60 -15.03 14.02
CA GLY A 91 9.41 -14.09 15.13
C GLY A 91 10.22 -14.49 16.36
N GLY A 92 10.15 -15.76 16.75
CA GLY A 92 10.88 -16.30 17.90
C GLY A 92 12.40 -16.29 17.73
N SER A 93 12.93 -16.55 16.54
CA SER A 93 14.37 -16.45 16.28
C SER A 93 14.87 -15.01 16.40
N SER A 94 14.06 -14.04 15.98
CA SER A 94 14.39 -12.61 16.05
C SER A 94 14.41 -12.12 17.50
N SER A 95 13.43 -12.52 18.33
CA SER A 95 13.40 -12.13 19.75
C SER A 95 14.50 -12.78 20.58
N ARG A 96 14.84 -14.03 20.30
CA ARG A 96 15.95 -14.75 20.95
C ARG A 96 17.31 -14.09 20.66
N SER A 97 17.53 -13.66 19.43
CA SER A 97 18.76 -12.95 19.04
C SER A 97 18.89 -11.56 19.67
N ALA A 98 17.76 -10.88 19.94
CA ALA A 98 17.74 -9.62 20.67
C ALA A 98 17.98 -9.83 22.18
N SER A 99 17.40 -10.88 22.77
CA SER A 99 17.58 -11.21 24.19
C SER A 99 18.99 -11.72 24.50
N SER A 100 19.61 -12.52 23.63
CA SER A 100 20.98 -12.99 23.83
C SER A 100 22.02 -11.87 23.74
N ARG A 101 21.72 -10.78 23.02
CA ARG A 101 22.58 -9.57 22.97
C ARG A 101 22.52 -8.74 24.26
N SER A 102 21.40 -8.79 24.98
CA SER A 102 21.21 -8.04 26.24
C SER A 102 21.85 -8.71 27.47
N MET A 103 22.16 -10.01 27.40
CA MET A 103 22.72 -10.77 28.54
C MET A 103 24.22 -11.08 28.39
N GLY A 104 24.83 -10.78 27.24
CA GLY A 104 26.24 -11.09 26.95
C GLY A 104 27.25 -10.00 27.34
N ASP A 105 26.78 -8.81 27.74
CA ASP A 105 27.65 -7.65 28.06
C ASP A 105 27.96 -7.52 29.56
N SER A 106 27.20 -8.20 30.43
CA SER A 106 27.33 -8.08 31.90
C SER A 106 28.23 -9.13 32.57
N ALA A 107 28.92 -9.99 31.81
CA ALA A 107 29.71 -11.11 32.34
C ALA A 107 31.21 -11.05 32.03
N ARG A 108 31.78 -9.86 31.84
CA ARG A 108 33.23 -9.65 31.72
C ARG A 108 33.70 -8.65 32.78
N ASN A 109 34.15 -9.16 33.92
CA ASN A 109 35.08 -8.47 34.82
C ASN A 109 36.00 -9.51 35.45
#